data_AF-A0A6L7QHZ3-F1
#
_entry.id   AF-A0A6L7QHZ3-F1
#
_cell.length_a   1.000
_cell.length_b   1.000
_cell.length_c   1.000
_cell.angle_alpha   90.00
_cell.angle_beta   90.00
_cell.angle_gamma   90.00
#
_symmetry.space_group_name_H-M   'P 1'
#
loop_
_entity.id
_entity.type
_entity.pdbx_description
1 polymer ?
#
loop_
_entity_poly.entity_id
_entity_poly.type
_entity_poly.pdbx_seq_one_letter_code
_entity_poly.pdbx_strand_id
1 'polypeptide(L)'
;MPTYPTPNKELFQMGKSGYDDTPMLPNSPYCVHDHQRPAPAVVTPGHDNSPPSDAVVLFDGTSLDGWQSANGGDAPWQVADGYMEVAPRSGDIVSTARFGDVQYHLEFACPSKVKGESQGRGNSGVFLMSLYEIQVLDGYDNPTYADGTTAAVYGEY
;
A
#
# COMPACT_ATOMS: atom_id res chain seq x y z
N MET A 1 31.90 5.22 0.19
CA MET A 1 30.78 5.52 -0.72
C MET A 1 31.27 5.32 -2.14
N PRO A 2 30.88 4.25 -2.85
CA PRO A 2 31.17 4.18 -4.28
C PRO A 2 30.28 5.20 -5.01
N THR A 3 30.90 6.16 -5.69
CA THR A 3 30.20 7.12 -6.56
C THR A 3 29.83 6.42 -7.86
N TYR A 4 28.54 6.33 -8.17
CA TYR A 4 28.07 5.87 -9.48
C TYR A 4 28.46 6.91 -10.56
N PRO A 5 28.98 6.47 -11.72
CA PRO A 5 29.24 7.39 -12.82
C PRO A 5 27.92 7.97 -13.34
N THR A 6 27.91 9.29 -13.55
CA THR A 6 26.80 10.00 -14.21
C THR A 6 26.65 9.44 -15.63
N PRO A 7 25.45 9.06 -16.09
CA PRO A 7 25.29 8.53 -17.44
C PRO A 7 25.69 9.57 -18.47
N ASN A 8 26.53 9.16 -19.43
CA ASN A 8 26.96 9.99 -20.55
C ASN A 8 25.72 10.36 -21.39
N LYS A 9 25.42 11.67 -21.52
CA LYS A 9 24.33 12.20 -22.34
C LYS A 9 24.66 12.17 -23.84
N GLU A 10 25.36 11.14 -24.32
CA GLU A 10 25.45 10.91 -25.75
C GLU A 10 24.15 10.28 -26.22
N LEU A 11 23.57 10.93 -27.23
CA LEU A 11 22.27 10.64 -27.83
C LEU A 11 22.14 9.15 -28.17
N PHE A 12 21.43 8.41 -27.34
CA PHE A 12 20.83 7.16 -27.80
C PHE A 12 19.95 7.51 -28.99
N GLN A 13 20.37 7.13 -30.20
CA GLN A 13 19.42 6.97 -31.29
C GLN A 13 18.42 5.92 -30.81
N MET A 14 17.23 6.36 -30.40
CA MET A 14 16.11 5.46 -30.16
C MET A 14 15.94 4.64 -31.43
N GLY A 15 16.33 3.36 -31.39
CA GLY A 15 15.92 2.41 -32.41
C GLY A 15 14.40 2.43 -32.51
N LYS A 16 13.85 2.08 -33.69
CA LYS A 16 12.39 2.02 -33.89
C LYS A 16 11.75 1.25 -32.72
N SER A 17 10.88 1.92 -31.97
CA SER A 17 10.19 1.34 -30.81
C SER A 17 9.08 0.36 -31.20
N GLY A 18 8.79 0.23 -32.50
CA GLY A 18 7.80 -0.67 -33.06
C GLY A 18 7.61 -0.48 -34.57
N TYR A 19 6.50 -1.00 -35.08
CA TYR A 19 6.15 -1.07 -36.51
C TYR A 19 4.70 -0.64 -36.72
N ASP A 20 4.39 0.01 -37.84
CA ASP A 20 3.05 0.44 -38.24
C ASP A 20 2.52 -0.30 -39.49
N ASP A 21 3.29 -1.27 -39.99
CA ASP A 21 3.04 -2.02 -41.23
C ASP A 21 2.72 -3.51 -40.98
N THR A 22 2.40 -3.88 -39.74
CA THR A 22 2.04 -5.25 -39.35
C THR A 22 0.53 -5.47 -39.37
N PRO A 23 0.04 -6.73 -39.30
CA PRO A 23 -1.40 -7.00 -39.25
C PRO A 23 -2.10 -6.28 -38.09
N MET A 24 -3.34 -5.85 -38.34
CA MET A 24 -4.20 -5.29 -37.30
C MET A 24 -4.57 -6.35 -36.27
N LEU A 25 -4.53 -5.98 -34.99
CA LEU A 25 -5.04 -6.83 -33.92
C LEU A 25 -6.58 -6.86 -33.97
N PRO A 26 -7.22 -8.02 -33.79
CA PRO A 26 -8.68 -8.09 -33.72
C PRO A 26 -9.24 -7.20 -32.61
N ASN A 27 -10.28 -6.40 -32.93
CA ASN A 27 -10.95 -5.49 -31.99
C ASN A 27 -10.04 -4.42 -31.34
N SER A 28 -8.96 -4.03 -32.00
CA SER A 28 -7.98 -3.05 -31.50
C SER A 28 -7.71 -1.98 -32.56
N PRO A 29 -7.48 -0.71 -32.18
CA PRO A 29 -7.05 0.32 -33.11
C PRO A 29 -5.57 0.21 -33.48
N TYR A 30 -4.83 -0.76 -32.90
CA TYR A 30 -3.39 -0.93 -33.07
C TYR A 30 -3.03 -2.18 -33.87
N CYS A 31 -1.91 -2.11 -34.59
CA CYS A 31 -1.28 -3.27 -35.20
C CYS A 31 -0.37 -4.06 -34.24
N VAL A 32 0.13 -5.21 -34.68
CA VAL A 32 1.09 -6.02 -33.91
C VAL A 32 2.42 -5.27 -33.78
N HIS A 33 2.90 -5.02 -32.56
CA HIS A 33 4.10 -4.18 -32.31
C HIS A 33 3.94 -2.69 -32.65
N ASP A 34 2.71 -2.17 -32.67
CA ASP A 34 2.44 -0.76 -32.91
C ASP A 34 3.12 0.16 -31.88
N HIS A 35 3.97 1.06 -32.36
CA HIS A 35 4.71 2.01 -31.53
C HIS A 35 3.86 3.16 -30.99
N GLN A 36 2.65 3.35 -31.51
CA GLN A 36 1.69 4.35 -31.04
C GLN A 36 0.85 3.83 -29.86
N ARG A 37 0.95 2.53 -29.53
CA ARG A 37 0.33 1.99 -28.32
C ARG A 37 0.86 2.76 -27.10
N PRO A 38 -0.02 3.23 -26.21
CA PRO A 38 0.41 3.86 -24.98
C PRO A 38 1.35 2.94 -24.20
N ALA A 39 2.58 3.40 -24.01
CA ALA A 39 3.52 2.72 -23.13
C ALA A 39 3.05 2.89 -21.67
N PRO A 40 3.34 1.92 -20.78
CA PRO A 40 3.16 2.12 -19.35
C PRO A 40 3.91 3.36 -18.86
N ALA A 41 3.34 4.06 -17.87
CA ALA A 41 4.06 5.13 -17.20
C ALA A 41 5.32 4.58 -16.53
N VAL A 42 6.42 5.34 -16.61
CA VAL A 42 7.65 4.99 -15.90
C VAL A 42 7.48 5.35 -14.43
N VAL A 43 7.65 4.36 -13.55
CA VAL A 43 7.60 4.52 -12.10
C VAL A 43 9.01 4.34 -11.54
N THR A 44 9.45 5.27 -10.70
CA THR A 44 10.68 5.11 -9.92
C THR A 44 10.35 4.33 -8.66
N PRO A 45 10.92 3.14 -8.44
CA PRO A 45 10.73 2.40 -7.19
C PRO A 45 11.25 3.19 -5.99
N GLY A 46 10.67 2.92 -4.82
CA GLY A 46 11.20 3.43 -3.57
C GLY A 46 12.52 2.76 -3.15
N HIS A 47 13.19 3.36 -2.17
CA HIS A 47 14.42 2.87 -1.54
C HIS A 47 14.22 2.83 -0.02
N ASP A 48 14.76 1.82 0.68
CA ASP A 48 14.66 1.67 2.14
C ASP A 48 13.24 1.94 2.69
N ASN A 49 12.25 1.19 2.17
CA ASN A 49 10.81 1.30 2.51
C ASN A 49 10.13 2.62 2.11
N SER A 50 10.79 3.49 1.35
CA SER A 50 10.10 4.65 0.78
C SER A 50 9.04 4.22 -0.23
N PRO A 51 7.97 5.01 -0.43
CA PRO A 51 6.98 4.75 -1.46
C PRO A 51 7.58 4.92 -2.89
N PRO A 52 7.03 4.24 -3.91
CA PRO A 52 7.35 4.54 -5.31
C PRO A 52 6.82 5.92 -5.72
N SER A 53 7.33 6.46 -6.83
CA SER A 53 7.04 7.84 -7.26
C SER A 53 5.57 8.13 -7.60
N ASP A 54 4.75 7.10 -7.81
CA ASP A 54 3.33 7.20 -8.15
C ASP A 54 2.40 6.87 -6.97
N ALA A 55 2.93 6.54 -5.80
CA ALA A 55 2.11 6.19 -4.65
C ALA A 55 1.51 7.43 -3.96
N VAL A 56 0.28 7.26 -3.49
CA VAL A 56 -0.35 8.20 -2.53
C VAL A 56 0.12 7.81 -1.13
N VAL A 57 0.89 8.70 -0.49
CA VAL A 57 1.39 8.48 0.87
C VAL A 57 0.27 8.79 1.86
N LEU A 58 -0.24 7.76 2.53
CA LEU A 58 -1.28 7.93 3.56
C LEU A 58 -0.73 8.32 4.93
N PHE A 59 0.52 7.98 5.22
CA PHE A 59 1.18 8.34 6.46
C PHE A 59 2.69 8.39 6.24
N ASP A 60 3.32 9.50 6.59
CA ASP A 60 4.75 9.76 6.38
C ASP A 60 5.55 9.85 7.69
N GLY A 61 4.89 9.56 8.82
CA GLY A 61 5.48 9.65 10.15
C GLY A 61 5.26 10.99 10.87
N THR A 62 4.62 11.98 10.25
CA THR A 62 4.58 13.35 10.78
C THR A 62 3.23 13.79 11.34
N SER A 63 2.12 13.41 10.71
CA SER A 63 0.77 13.81 11.12
C SER A 63 -0.29 12.78 10.72
N LEU A 64 -1.51 12.97 11.23
CA LEU A 64 -2.71 12.23 10.79
C LEU A 64 -3.46 12.98 9.69
N ASP A 65 -2.78 13.87 8.95
CA ASP A 65 -3.40 14.53 7.81
C ASP A 65 -3.82 13.49 6.77
N GLY A 66 -5.04 13.64 6.24
CA GLY A 66 -5.62 12.61 5.37
C GLY A 66 -6.34 11.50 6.12
N TRP A 67 -6.41 11.54 7.46
CA TRP A 67 -7.21 10.65 8.28
C TRP A 67 -8.29 11.41 9.05
N GLN A 68 -9.38 10.72 9.37
CA GLN A 68 -10.44 11.23 10.24
C GLN A 68 -11.00 10.10 11.12
N SER A 69 -11.69 10.45 12.19
CA SER A 69 -12.48 9.49 12.97
C SER A 69 -13.57 8.86 12.08
N ALA A 70 -13.78 7.55 12.19
CA ALA A 70 -14.90 6.87 11.55
C ALA A 70 -16.27 7.42 12.01
N ASN A 71 -16.32 7.98 13.23
CA ASN A 71 -17.51 8.62 13.80
C ASN A 71 -17.62 10.13 13.45
N GLY A 72 -16.71 10.65 12.62
CA GLY A 72 -16.62 12.06 12.26
C GLY A 72 -15.72 12.87 13.19
N GLY A 73 -15.13 13.94 12.63
CA GLY A 73 -14.13 14.78 13.30
C GLY A 73 -12.71 14.24 13.18
N ASP A 74 -11.80 14.85 13.95
CA ASP A 74 -10.37 14.58 13.87
C ASP A 74 -10.03 13.12 14.24
N ALA A 75 -8.98 12.59 13.61
CA ALA A 75 -8.47 11.26 13.92
C ALA A 75 -7.90 11.22 15.36
N PRO A 76 -8.45 10.40 16.28
CA PRO A 76 -8.12 10.47 17.70
C PRO A 76 -6.91 9.60 18.10
N TRP A 77 -6.15 9.11 17.13
CA TRP A 77 -4.93 8.33 17.36
C TRP A 77 -3.75 9.25 17.68
N GLN A 78 -2.65 8.69 18.14
CA GLN A 78 -1.44 9.45 18.49
C GLN A 78 -0.38 9.30 17.40
N VAL A 79 0.46 10.32 17.22
CA VAL A 79 1.66 10.24 16.39
C VAL A 79 2.86 10.39 17.30
N ALA A 80 3.80 9.46 17.22
CA ALA A 80 5.03 9.46 18.00
C ALA A 80 6.14 8.78 17.20
N ASP A 81 7.36 9.31 17.25
CA ASP A 81 8.57 8.67 16.72
C ASP A 81 8.45 8.06 15.30
N GLY A 82 7.69 8.71 14.41
CA GLY A 82 7.49 8.26 13.02
C GLY A 82 6.41 7.20 12.80
N TYR A 83 5.61 6.86 13.82
CA TYR A 83 4.49 5.93 13.73
C TYR A 83 3.18 6.55 14.26
N MET A 84 2.04 5.97 13.86
CA MET A 84 0.74 6.25 14.49
C MET A 84 0.35 5.11 15.43
N GLU A 85 -0.21 5.48 16.59
CA GLU A 85 -0.59 4.56 17.66
C GLU A 85 -2.07 4.64 17.96
N VAL A 86 -2.73 3.48 18.04
CA VAL A 86 -4.12 3.37 18.46
C VAL A 86 -4.28 3.93 19.88
N ALA A 87 -5.13 4.94 20.04
CA ALA A 87 -5.50 5.42 21.37
C ALA A 87 -6.59 4.51 21.97
N PRO A 88 -6.42 3.97 23.19
CA PRO A 88 -7.42 3.06 23.77
C PRO A 88 -8.82 3.69 23.86
N ARG A 89 -9.82 3.00 23.29
CA ARG A 89 -11.23 3.43 23.25
C ARG A 89 -11.50 4.67 22.38
N SER A 90 -10.61 4.99 21.44
CA SER A 90 -10.80 6.10 20.51
C SER A 90 -11.64 5.74 19.27
N GLY A 91 -11.80 4.45 19.00
CA GLY A 91 -12.42 3.95 17.77
C GLY A 91 -11.50 4.03 16.56
N ASP A 92 -12.07 3.70 15.41
CA ASP A 92 -11.36 3.55 14.15
C ASP A 92 -11.09 4.91 13.48
N ILE A 93 -10.03 4.93 12.67
CA ILE A 93 -9.74 6.02 11.75
C ILE A 93 -9.92 5.53 10.31
N VAL A 94 -10.28 6.45 9.43
CA VAL A 94 -10.46 6.19 8.00
C VAL A 94 -9.72 7.24 7.18
N SER A 95 -9.15 6.83 6.05
CA SER A 95 -8.60 7.79 5.10
C SER A 95 -9.71 8.71 4.57
N THR A 96 -9.41 9.99 4.41
CA THR A 96 -10.32 10.95 3.77
C THR A 96 -10.37 10.72 2.26
N ALA A 97 -9.28 10.24 1.67
CA ALA A 97 -9.24 9.71 0.32
C ALA A 97 -10.01 8.38 0.22
N ARG A 98 -10.60 8.14 -0.97
CA ARG A 98 -11.33 6.92 -1.29
C ARG A 98 -10.65 6.21 -2.44
N PHE A 99 -10.60 4.89 -2.36
CA PHE A 99 -9.85 4.04 -3.28
C PHE A 99 -10.75 2.94 -3.86
N GLY A 100 -10.44 2.54 -5.10
CA GLY A 100 -10.96 1.34 -5.74
C GLY A 100 -9.83 0.32 -5.86
N ASP A 101 -9.44 -0.01 -7.09
CA ASP A 101 -8.28 -0.87 -7.35
C ASP A 101 -6.99 -0.19 -6.91
N VAL A 102 -6.24 -0.84 -6.00
CA VAL A 102 -5.00 -0.31 -5.45
C VAL A 102 -3.98 -1.41 -5.18
N GLN A 103 -2.71 -1.01 -5.19
CA GLN A 103 -1.66 -1.70 -4.44
C GLN A 103 -1.48 -0.98 -3.11
N TYR A 104 -1.53 -1.72 -2.00
CA TYR A 104 -1.44 -1.16 -0.66
C TYR A 104 -0.19 -1.67 0.06
N HIS A 105 0.51 -0.77 0.75
CA HIS A 105 1.65 -1.10 1.61
C HIS A 105 1.35 -0.60 3.02
N LEU A 106 1.57 -1.44 4.01
CA LEU A 106 1.47 -1.07 5.43
C LEU A 106 2.48 -1.86 6.25
N GLU A 107 3.00 -1.23 7.30
CA GLU A 107 3.77 -1.87 8.35
C GLU A 107 3.00 -1.74 9.65
N PHE A 108 3.03 -2.75 10.50
CA PHE A 108 2.41 -2.71 11.83
C PHE A 108 3.30 -3.36 12.87
N ALA A 109 3.14 -2.93 14.12
CA ALA A 109 3.82 -3.51 15.27
C ALA A 109 2.83 -3.73 16.42
N CYS A 110 2.88 -4.91 17.03
CA CYS A 110 2.09 -5.20 18.22
C CYS A 110 2.77 -4.61 19.47
N PRO A 111 2.01 -4.30 20.55
CA PRO A 111 2.59 -3.80 21.78
C PRO A 111 3.66 -4.75 22.34
N SER A 112 4.78 -4.20 22.80
CA SER A 112 5.91 -4.98 23.35
C SER A 112 5.52 -5.84 24.56
N LYS A 113 4.51 -5.39 25.32
CA LYS A 113 3.95 -6.16 26.43
C LYS A 113 2.85 -7.09 25.93
N VAL A 114 3.19 -8.37 25.83
CA VAL A 114 2.25 -9.45 25.56
C VAL A 114 1.17 -9.51 26.65
N LYS A 115 -0.09 -9.38 26.24
CA LYS A 115 -1.28 -9.51 27.10
C LYS A 115 -2.44 -10.09 26.30
N GLY A 116 -3.23 -10.94 26.93
CA GLY A 116 -4.35 -11.61 26.29
C GLY A 116 -3.92 -12.84 25.50
N GLU A 117 -4.90 -13.51 24.93
CA GLU A 117 -4.75 -14.74 24.15
C GLU A 117 -5.74 -14.69 22.98
N SER A 118 -5.47 -15.45 21.92
CA SER A 118 -6.31 -15.47 20.71
C SER A 118 -6.54 -14.04 20.22
N GLN A 119 -7.77 -13.68 19.88
CA GLN A 119 -8.21 -12.35 19.44
C GLN A 119 -8.09 -11.25 20.50
N GLY A 120 -7.78 -11.59 21.76
CA GLY A 120 -7.57 -10.60 22.82
C GLY A 120 -6.16 -10.01 22.86
N ARG A 121 -5.26 -10.45 21.97
CA ARG A 121 -3.83 -10.11 22.00
C ARG A 121 -3.42 -9.30 20.76
N GLY A 122 -3.26 -7.99 20.94
CA GLY A 122 -2.77 -7.10 19.88
C GLY A 122 -3.65 -7.02 18.64
N ASN A 123 -4.98 -7.10 18.82
CA ASN A 123 -5.96 -7.14 17.74
C ASN A 123 -6.26 -5.75 17.16
N SER A 124 -6.24 -5.66 15.83
CA SER A 124 -6.65 -4.54 14.99
C SER A 124 -7.00 -5.09 13.60
N GLY A 125 -7.23 -4.21 12.61
CA GLY A 125 -7.52 -4.64 11.25
C GLY A 125 -7.36 -3.51 10.25
N VAL A 126 -7.12 -3.88 8.98
CA VAL A 126 -7.12 -2.94 7.85
C VAL A 126 -8.34 -3.25 6.99
N PHE A 127 -9.31 -2.34 6.97
CA PHE A 127 -10.54 -2.51 6.21
C PHE A 127 -10.42 -1.91 4.81
N LEU A 128 -10.27 -2.76 3.81
CA LEU A 128 -10.30 -2.36 2.40
C LEU A 128 -11.71 -1.91 2.04
N MET A 129 -11.83 -0.68 1.53
CA MET A 129 -13.11 -0.04 1.17
C MET A 129 -14.13 -0.01 2.32
N SER A 130 -13.68 -0.11 3.57
CA SER A 130 -14.54 -0.24 4.75
C SER A 130 -15.44 -1.50 4.74
N LEU A 131 -15.07 -2.53 3.99
CA LEU A 131 -15.86 -3.75 3.79
C LEU A 131 -15.10 -5.02 4.14
N TYR A 132 -13.84 -5.14 3.69
CA TYR A 132 -13.07 -6.38 3.79
C TYR A 132 -11.88 -6.17 4.73
N GLU A 133 -11.85 -6.91 5.84
CA GLU A 133 -10.80 -6.80 6.83
C GLU A 133 -9.63 -7.72 6.50
N ILE A 134 -8.44 -7.14 6.42
CA ILE A 134 -7.18 -7.87 6.53
C ILE A 134 -6.76 -7.82 7.99
N GLN A 135 -6.72 -8.99 8.63
CA GLN A 135 -6.58 -9.08 10.07
C GLN A 135 -5.19 -8.67 10.56
N VAL A 136 -5.14 -7.81 11.58
CA VAL A 136 -3.90 -7.45 12.29
C VAL A 136 -3.96 -8.04 13.70
N LEU A 137 -3.04 -8.94 14.02
CA LEU A 137 -3.04 -9.64 15.30
C LEU A 137 -1.60 -9.98 15.70
N ASP A 138 -1.32 -9.99 17.00
CA ASP A 138 -0.11 -10.64 17.52
C ASP A 138 -0.31 -12.16 17.42
N GLY A 139 0.06 -12.72 16.28
CA GLY A 139 -0.03 -14.14 15.97
C GLY A 139 1.16 -14.97 16.43
N TYR A 140 2.20 -14.35 17.01
CA TYR A 140 3.41 -15.07 17.42
C TYR A 140 3.18 -15.87 18.71
N ASP A 141 3.22 -17.20 18.57
CA ASP A 141 2.92 -18.16 19.65
C ASP A 141 1.58 -17.82 20.33
N ASN A 142 0.56 -17.57 19.51
CA ASN A 142 -0.78 -17.19 19.94
C ASN A 142 -1.85 -17.90 19.10
N PRO A 143 -2.24 -19.14 19.46
CA PRO A 143 -3.28 -19.87 18.75
C PRO A 143 -4.63 -19.12 18.75
N THR A 144 -5.28 -19.06 17.59
CA THR A 144 -6.63 -18.53 17.39
C THR A 144 -7.36 -19.35 16.31
N TYR A 145 -8.59 -18.99 15.95
CA TYR A 145 -9.31 -19.64 14.86
C TYR A 145 -8.69 -19.31 13.49
N ALA A 146 -8.69 -20.27 12.57
CA ALA A 146 -7.86 -20.24 11.37
C ALA A 146 -8.24 -19.11 10.38
N ASP A 147 -9.53 -18.82 10.28
CA ASP A 147 -10.14 -17.77 9.46
C ASP A 147 -10.01 -16.36 10.06
N GLY A 148 -9.35 -16.21 11.21
CA GLY A 148 -9.07 -14.91 11.83
C GLY A 148 -7.65 -14.77 12.36
N THR A 149 -6.72 -15.52 11.80
CA THR A 149 -5.29 -15.36 12.11
C THR A 149 -4.71 -14.09 11.47
N THR A 150 -3.50 -13.69 11.86
CA THR A 150 -2.80 -12.54 11.27
C THR A 150 -2.75 -12.66 9.73
N ALA A 151 -3.11 -11.58 9.04
CA ALA A 151 -3.21 -11.47 7.58
C ALA A 151 -4.29 -12.34 6.91
N ALA A 152 -5.19 -12.95 7.67
CA ALA A 152 -6.40 -13.54 7.09
C ALA A 152 -7.28 -12.45 6.47
N VAL A 153 -8.03 -12.81 5.42
CA VAL A 153 -9.27 -12.13 5.10
C VAL A 153 -10.26 -12.60 6.17
N TYR A 154 -10.58 -11.71 7.11
CA TYR A 154 -11.20 -12.10 8.36
C TYR A 154 -12.59 -12.74 8.15
N GLY A 155 -12.75 -13.97 8.64
CA GLY A 155 -13.98 -14.76 8.53
C GLY A 155 -14.22 -15.43 7.17
N GLU A 156 -13.22 -15.44 6.29
CA GLU A 156 -13.30 -16.01 4.94
C GLU A 156 -12.38 -17.24 4.73
N TYR A 157 -12.52 -17.92 3.59
CA TYR A 157 -11.87 -19.21 3.26
C TYR A 157 -11.02 -19.21 1.97
#